data_AF-S6B2Q2-F1
#
_entry.id   AF-S6B2Q2-F1
#
_cell.length_a   1.000
_cell.length_b   1.000
_cell.length_c   1.000
_cell.angle_alpha   90.00
_cell.angle_beta   90.00
_cell.angle_gamma   90.00
#
_symmetry.space_group_name_H-M   'P 1'
#
loop_
_entity.id
_entity.type
_entity.pdbx_description
1 polymer ?
#
loop_
_entity_poly.entity_id
_entity_poly.type
_entity_poly.pdbx_seq_one_letter_code
_entity_poly.pdbx_strand_id
1 'polypeptide(L)'
;MSDDKHVKTEPPRMLFVDEYSNFLGGLNDTLKEELRKVSGVPNATYLVNDGKVFVFDKLVHLVKERQKEQPHAQLQEMARSLTVEELALSLIAEATVSAKEAVEAWGVVPVPYQTETLAAMDTATLESRATGRLILHRPFNARMPGDFQEEGDVKAAFANLLVGGVLPGSGDFTYRGQPMTLRDPLDLALLPARPEIPEGPAAEGWVYTALGNVEFEAGFEPVSEVMFNAVKETEAKWRGDIAHAAKHAQERAAEVWAQAAGLRLETLNDPTDEVPEYGEEEFPQLRALYPELSMLSDGTLYSLFDVFQMECHFINGWAANRDDDFLFYLLGKVADRKNDHDTAKEVGEWVADALLHGATLDAALEIGRSADRYNQAIGKLAHRIADAMRFLAEDKKATDLRGRTITTMGDTFRIGRKYNATAMVVEQKLPF
;
A
#
# COMPACT_ATOMS: atom_id res chain seq x y z
N MET A 1 -6.63 67.16 -12.04
CA MET A 1 -6.62 66.18 -13.14
C MET A 1 -5.39 65.32 -13.00
N SER A 2 -5.52 64.14 -12.40
CA SER A 2 -4.94 62.88 -12.88
C SER A 2 -5.45 61.80 -11.94
N ASP A 3 -6.05 60.77 -12.52
CA ASP A 3 -6.84 59.72 -11.86
C ASP A 3 -5.95 58.73 -11.12
N ASP A 4 -6.17 58.57 -9.80
CA ASP A 4 -5.75 57.39 -9.07
C ASP A 4 -6.80 56.29 -9.27
N LYS A 5 -6.65 55.53 -10.37
CA LYS A 5 -7.36 54.26 -10.53
C LYS A 5 -6.68 53.21 -9.66
N HIS A 6 -7.14 53.08 -8.42
CA HIS A 6 -6.98 51.85 -7.65
C HIS A 6 -7.70 50.72 -8.39
N VAL A 7 -6.95 49.99 -9.23
CA VAL A 7 -7.39 48.68 -9.71
C VAL A 7 -7.39 47.76 -8.50
N LYS A 8 -8.59 47.45 -7.97
CA LYS A 8 -8.78 46.31 -7.08
C LYS A 8 -8.42 45.07 -7.88
N THR A 9 -7.22 44.55 -7.68
CA THR A 9 -6.90 43.17 -8.06
C THR A 9 -7.77 42.27 -7.21
N GLU A 10 -8.81 41.69 -7.81
CA GLU A 10 -9.54 40.58 -7.20
C GLU A 10 -8.50 39.50 -6.83
N PRO A 11 -8.61 38.88 -5.64
CA PRO A 11 -7.78 37.73 -5.34
C PRO A 11 -8.00 36.68 -6.45
N PRO A 12 -6.94 36.03 -6.95
CA PRO A 12 -7.05 35.07 -8.03
C PRO A 12 -8.12 34.03 -7.66
N ARG A 13 -9.13 33.88 -8.51
CA ARG A 13 -10.13 32.83 -8.36
C ARG A 13 -9.40 31.50 -8.55
N MET A 14 -9.07 30.86 -7.44
CA MET A 14 -8.51 29.51 -7.45
C MET A 14 -9.57 28.55 -7.98
N LEU A 15 -9.40 28.14 -9.23
CA LEU A 15 -10.26 27.18 -9.89
C LEU A 15 -9.55 25.82 -9.80
N PHE A 16 -9.98 25.00 -8.84
CA PHE A 16 -9.59 23.61 -8.78
C PHE A 16 -10.50 22.84 -9.72
N VAL A 17 -9.98 22.45 -10.88
CA VAL A 17 -10.68 21.56 -11.80
C VAL A 17 -10.51 20.13 -11.26
N ASP A 18 -11.42 19.72 -10.39
CA ASP A 18 -11.51 18.35 -9.88
C ASP A 18 -12.36 17.52 -10.84
N GLU A 19 -11.87 17.36 -12.07
CA GLU A 19 -12.53 16.55 -13.09
C GLU A 19 -12.52 15.06 -12.71
N TYR A 20 -11.49 14.59 -12.00
CA TYR A 20 -11.35 13.17 -11.65
C TYR A 20 -12.34 12.68 -10.58
N SER A 21 -12.67 13.47 -9.54
CA SER A 21 -13.71 13.05 -8.58
C SER A 21 -15.11 13.02 -9.19
N ASN A 22 -15.40 13.90 -10.15
CA ASN A 22 -16.66 13.91 -10.90
C ASN A 22 -16.73 12.79 -11.94
N PHE A 23 -15.61 12.46 -12.62
CA PHE A 23 -15.56 11.38 -13.62
C PHE A 23 -15.56 9.97 -13.00
N LEU A 24 -14.94 9.80 -11.82
CA LEU A 24 -14.83 8.52 -11.10
C LEU A 24 -15.81 8.37 -9.92
N GLY A 25 -16.65 9.37 -9.63
CA GLY A 25 -17.63 9.40 -8.54
C GLY A 25 -18.82 8.45 -8.68
N GLY A 26 -18.59 7.24 -9.20
CA GLY A 26 -19.62 6.28 -9.63
C GLY A 26 -20.36 5.52 -8.54
N LEU A 27 -20.22 5.85 -7.25
CA LEU A 27 -20.78 5.05 -6.13
C LEU A 27 -21.64 5.84 -5.15
N ASN A 28 -22.32 6.88 -5.62
CA ASN A 28 -23.13 7.80 -4.80
C ASN A 28 -22.30 8.63 -3.81
N ASP A 29 -21.03 8.92 -4.12
CA ASP A 29 -20.09 9.62 -3.23
C ASP A 29 -20.71 10.90 -2.64
N THR A 30 -21.35 11.74 -3.47
CA THR A 30 -22.03 12.95 -2.99
C THR A 30 -23.08 12.66 -1.92
N LEU A 31 -23.94 11.66 -2.14
CA LEU A 31 -24.96 11.28 -1.17
C LEU A 31 -24.33 10.67 0.09
N LYS A 32 -23.28 9.85 -0.06
CA LYS A 32 -22.52 9.32 1.10
C LYS A 32 -21.91 10.45 1.92
N GLU A 33 -21.39 11.50 1.27
CA GLU A 33 -20.83 12.68 1.93
C GLU A 33 -21.89 13.50 2.67
N GLU A 34 -23.09 13.65 2.11
CA GLU A 34 -24.20 14.33 2.76
C GLU A 34 -24.70 13.53 3.96
N LEU A 35 -25.00 12.24 3.77
CA LEU A 35 -25.58 11.38 4.82
C LEU A 35 -24.66 11.23 6.03
N ARG A 36 -23.36 11.06 5.83
CA ARG A 36 -22.42 10.91 6.97
C ARG A 36 -22.20 12.19 7.79
N LYS A 37 -22.62 13.35 7.26
CA LYS A 37 -22.57 14.66 7.96
C LYS A 37 -23.84 14.90 8.78
N VAL A 38 -24.91 14.14 8.54
CA VAL A 38 -26.17 14.26 9.27
C VAL A 38 -25.97 13.83 10.72
N SER A 39 -26.32 14.70 11.65
CA SER A 39 -26.24 14.39 13.08
C SER A 39 -27.17 13.22 13.42
N GLY A 40 -26.63 12.14 13.99
CA GLY A 40 -27.38 10.92 14.33
C GLY A 40 -27.25 9.79 13.31
N VAL A 41 -26.71 10.04 12.11
CA VAL A 41 -26.30 8.99 11.18
C VAL A 41 -24.88 8.52 11.53
N PRO A 42 -24.66 7.22 11.81
CA PRO A 42 -23.32 6.71 12.06
C PRO A 42 -22.41 6.90 10.84
N ASN A 43 -21.28 7.61 11.01
CA ASN A 43 -20.23 7.70 9.99
C ASN A 43 -19.35 6.44 9.99
N ALA A 44 -19.96 5.30 9.72
CA ALA A 44 -19.29 4.00 9.62
C ALA A 44 -20.05 3.12 8.64
N THR A 45 -19.35 2.21 7.96
CA THR A 45 -19.94 1.22 7.03
C THR A 45 -21.04 0.39 7.70
N TYR A 46 -20.86 0.05 8.97
CA TYR A 46 -21.89 -0.50 9.84
C TYR A 46 -21.67 -0.06 11.30
N LEU A 47 -22.73 -0.14 12.11
CA LEU A 47 -22.67 0.03 13.57
C LEU A 47 -23.58 -0.99 14.24
N VAL A 48 -23.07 -1.72 15.22
CA VAL A 48 -23.84 -2.69 16.00
C VAL A 48 -24.41 -2.00 17.24
N ASN A 49 -25.72 -2.16 17.46
CA ASN A 49 -26.39 -1.72 18.67
C ASN A 49 -27.49 -2.72 19.06
N ASP A 50 -27.53 -3.12 20.33
CA ASP A 50 -28.53 -4.06 20.87
C ASP A 50 -28.73 -5.33 20.03
N GLY A 51 -27.63 -5.90 19.50
CA GLY A 51 -27.65 -7.12 18.68
C GLY A 51 -28.18 -6.92 17.24
N LYS A 52 -28.51 -5.69 16.84
CA LYS A 52 -28.84 -5.30 15.47
C LYS A 52 -27.71 -4.51 14.83
N VAL A 53 -27.74 -4.41 13.51
CA VAL A 53 -26.67 -3.80 12.72
C VAL A 53 -27.27 -2.72 11.83
N PHE A 54 -26.92 -1.45 12.09
CA PHE A 54 -27.11 -0.38 11.13
C PHE A 54 -26.15 -0.57 9.95
N VAL A 55 -26.64 -0.50 8.72
CA VAL A 55 -25.84 -0.64 7.49
C VAL A 55 -25.94 0.64 6.65
N PHE A 56 -24.81 1.31 6.44
CA PHE A 56 -24.80 2.61 5.76
C PHE A 56 -25.22 2.53 4.30
N ASP A 57 -24.76 1.52 3.56
CA ASP A 57 -25.16 1.34 2.15
C ASP A 57 -26.66 1.00 2.02
N LYS A 58 -27.28 0.39 3.04
CA LYS A 58 -28.74 0.23 3.10
C LYS A 58 -29.43 1.58 3.23
N LEU A 59 -28.94 2.47 4.10
CA LEU A 59 -29.47 3.83 4.23
C LEU A 59 -29.37 4.59 2.89
N VAL A 60 -28.21 4.52 2.22
CA VAL A 60 -28.02 5.11 0.88
C VAL A 60 -29.05 4.57 -0.11
N HIS A 61 -29.26 3.26 -0.14
CA HIS A 61 -30.25 2.64 -1.01
C HIS A 61 -31.68 3.12 -0.72
N LEU A 62 -32.09 3.11 0.55
CA LEU A 62 -33.43 3.56 0.97
C LEU A 62 -33.69 5.03 0.63
N VAL A 63 -32.72 5.92 0.89
CA VAL A 63 -32.84 7.34 0.55
C VAL A 63 -33.03 7.53 -0.96
N LYS A 64 -32.26 6.78 -1.79
CA LYS A 64 -32.40 6.85 -3.24
C LYS A 64 -33.75 6.36 -3.74
N GLU A 65 -34.24 5.22 -3.23
CA GLU A 65 -35.55 4.71 -3.64
C GLU A 65 -36.67 5.69 -3.27
N ARG A 66 -36.63 6.26 -2.06
CA ARG A 66 -37.60 7.28 -1.63
C ARG A 66 -37.53 8.57 -2.45
N GLN A 67 -36.35 8.99 -2.88
CA GLN A 67 -36.18 10.13 -3.80
C GLN A 67 -36.74 9.84 -5.20
N LYS A 68 -36.60 8.59 -5.69
CA LYS A 68 -37.14 8.14 -6.98
C LYS A 68 -38.65 7.87 -6.98
N GLU A 69 -39.26 7.65 -5.82
CA GLU A 69 -40.72 7.52 -5.67
C GLU A 69 -41.45 8.88 -5.67
N GLN A 70 -40.72 9.99 -5.54
CA GLN A 70 -41.26 11.37 -5.56
C GLN A 70 -41.45 12.08 -6.94
N PRO A 71 -41.30 11.48 -8.14
CA PRO A 71 -41.59 12.14 -9.40
C PRO A 71 -43.01 11.80 -9.88
N HIS A 72 -43.89 12.81 -9.88
CA HIS A 72 -45.26 12.84 -10.44
C HIS A 72 -46.42 12.36 -9.55
N ALA A 73 -47.03 13.29 -8.80
CA ALA A 73 -48.40 13.79 -9.05
C ALA A 73 -49.00 14.49 -7.81
N GLN A 74 -49.39 15.76 -7.97
CA GLN A 74 -50.49 16.44 -7.24
C GLN A 74 -50.41 16.66 -5.71
N LEU A 75 -49.23 16.61 -5.07
CA LEU A 75 -49.07 17.01 -3.65
C LEU A 75 -48.05 18.13 -3.43
N GLN A 76 -48.01 19.11 -4.34
CA GLN A 76 -47.14 20.29 -4.23
C GLN A 76 -47.50 21.26 -3.08
N GLU A 77 -48.56 21.01 -2.31
CA GLU A 77 -48.90 21.84 -1.13
C GLU A 77 -48.66 21.15 0.23
N MET A 78 -48.42 19.83 0.28
CA MET A 78 -48.04 19.11 1.51
C MET A 78 -46.63 18.52 1.47
N ALA A 79 -46.05 18.28 0.28
CA ALA A 79 -44.69 17.78 0.10
C ALA A 79 -43.64 18.91 0.21
N ARG A 80 -43.72 19.73 1.26
CA ARG A 80 -42.56 20.50 1.71
C ARG A 80 -41.53 19.50 2.25
N SER A 81 -40.69 19.05 1.32
CA SER A 81 -39.27 18.78 1.49
C SER A 81 -38.87 18.28 2.88
N LEU A 82 -39.04 16.98 3.13
CA LEU A 82 -38.11 16.36 4.07
C LEU A 82 -36.71 16.59 3.47
N THR A 83 -35.87 17.34 4.16
CA THR A 83 -34.48 17.51 3.72
C THR A 83 -33.83 16.12 3.66
N VAL A 84 -32.72 15.97 2.93
CA VAL A 84 -31.96 14.71 2.91
C VAL A 84 -31.64 14.24 4.34
N GLU A 85 -31.41 15.18 5.24
CA GLU A 85 -31.24 14.96 6.68
C GLU A 85 -32.48 14.34 7.34
N GLU A 86 -33.67 14.96 7.22
CA GLU A 86 -34.88 14.44 7.87
C GLU A 86 -35.30 13.09 7.29
N LEU A 87 -35.14 12.90 5.98
CA LEU A 87 -35.37 11.63 5.32
C LEU A 87 -34.40 10.55 5.85
N ALA A 88 -33.10 10.86 5.92
CA ALA A 88 -32.09 9.93 6.42
C ALA A 88 -32.39 9.48 7.85
N LEU A 89 -32.72 10.42 8.74
CA LEU A 89 -33.05 10.12 10.14
C LEU A 89 -34.27 9.21 10.26
N SER A 90 -35.31 9.44 9.45
CA SER A 90 -36.50 8.59 9.44
C SER A 90 -36.24 7.15 8.98
N LEU A 91 -35.19 6.93 8.19
CA LEU A 91 -34.85 5.63 7.59
C LEU A 91 -33.80 4.84 8.40
N ILE A 92 -33.23 5.40 9.48
CA ILE A 92 -32.23 4.70 10.30
C ILE A 92 -32.76 3.37 10.83
N ALA A 93 -34.01 3.34 11.32
CA ALA A 93 -34.61 2.13 11.86
C ALA A 93 -34.77 1.04 10.78
N GLU A 94 -35.10 1.42 9.55
CA GLU A 94 -35.22 0.51 8.41
C GLU A 94 -33.84 0.06 7.87
N ALA A 95 -32.84 0.93 7.99
CA ALA A 95 -31.43 0.64 7.72
C ALA A 95 -30.77 -0.24 8.81
N THR A 96 -31.47 -0.49 9.93
CA THR A 96 -31.00 -1.31 11.05
C THR A 96 -31.60 -2.70 10.98
N VAL A 97 -30.75 -3.69 10.72
CA VAL A 97 -31.13 -5.05 10.33
C VAL A 97 -30.55 -6.10 11.26
N SER A 98 -30.95 -7.36 11.07
CA SER A 98 -30.27 -8.47 11.75
C SER A 98 -28.85 -8.65 11.22
N ALA A 99 -27.94 -9.20 12.04
CA ALA A 99 -26.58 -9.49 11.61
C ALA A 99 -26.53 -10.41 10.38
N LYS A 100 -27.45 -11.39 10.32
CA LYS A 100 -27.61 -12.29 9.17
C LYS A 100 -27.94 -11.51 7.90
N GLU A 101 -28.94 -10.62 7.95
CA GLU A 101 -29.31 -9.80 6.79
C GLU A 101 -28.17 -8.86 6.38
N ALA A 102 -27.47 -8.25 7.33
CA ALA A 102 -26.34 -7.37 7.04
C ALA A 102 -25.25 -8.09 6.23
N VAL A 103 -24.92 -9.32 6.60
CA VAL A 103 -23.90 -10.11 5.90
C VAL A 103 -24.42 -10.68 4.58
N GLU A 104 -25.61 -11.29 4.57
CA GLU A 104 -26.13 -12.01 3.41
C GLU A 104 -26.65 -11.09 2.30
N ALA A 105 -27.41 -10.05 2.66
CA ALA A 105 -28.08 -9.16 1.70
C ALA A 105 -27.26 -7.91 1.39
N TRP A 106 -26.46 -7.43 2.34
CA TRP A 106 -25.68 -6.20 2.21
C TRP A 106 -24.16 -6.42 2.17
N GLY A 107 -23.70 -7.67 2.22
CA GLY A 107 -22.29 -8.01 2.06
C GLY A 107 -21.38 -7.46 3.16
N VAL A 108 -21.92 -7.16 4.35
CA VAL A 108 -21.10 -6.66 5.46
C VAL A 108 -20.09 -7.72 5.89
N VAL A 109 -18.82 -7.36 5.90
CA VAL A 109 -17.73 -8.15 6.49
C VAL A 109 -17.26 -7.44 7.76
N PRO A 110 -17.28 -8.10 8.93
CA PRO A 110 -16.87 -7.44 10.16
C PRO A 110 -15.37 -7.10 10.11
N VAL A 111 -15.03 -5.85 10.45
CA VAL A 111 -13.65 -5.44 10.67
C VAL A 111 -13.15 -6.15 11.93
N PRO A 112 -11.96 -6.77 11.92
CA PRO A 112 -10.90 -6.65 10.92
C PRO A 112 -10.76 -7.85 9.96
N TYR A 113 -11.81 -8.66 9.80
CA TYR A 113 -11.74 -9.94 9.10
C TYR A 113 -11.78 -9.81 7.57
N GLN A 114 -11.41 -10.91 6.90
CA GLN A 114 -11.59 -11.11 5.45
C GLN A 114 -11.69 -12.60 5.12
N THR A 115 -12.23 -12.92 3.95
CA THR A 115 -12.26 -14.28 3.42
C THR A 115 -11.07 -14.50 2.48
N GLU A 116 -10.43 -15.66 2.58
CA GLU A 116 -9.46 -16.16 1.61
C GLU A 116 -9.98 -17.46 1.00
N THR A 117 -9.91 -17.58 -0.33
CA THR A 117 -10.25 -18.82 -1.03
C THR A 117 -8.96 -19.58 -1.27
N LEU A 118 -8.84 -20.77 -0.71
CA LEU A 118 -7.73 -21.67 -0.98
C LEU A 118 -7.95 -22.35 -2.34
N ALA A 119 -7.02 -22.16 -3.26
CA ALA A 119 -6.93 -22.99 -4.45
C ALA A 119 -6.59 -24.43 -4.04
N ALA A 120 -7.05 -25.42 -4.81
CA ALA A 120 -6.90 -26.85 -4.50
C ALA A 120 -5.46 -27.39 -4.51
N MET A 121 -4.44 -26.53 -4.52
CA MET A 121 -3.03 -26.90 -4.49
C MET A 121 -2.26 -25.97 -3.56
N ASP A 122 -2.36 -26.21 -2.24
CA ASP A 122 -1.25 -25.89 -1.33
C ASP A 122 -1.33 -26.66 -0.01
N THR A 123 -1.44 -27.99 -0.09
CA THR A 123 -1.23 -28.83 1.09
C THR A 123 -0.36 -30.02 0.74
N ALA A 124 0.88 -29.99 1.23
CA ALA A 124 1.74 -31.17 1.37
C ALA A 124 1.21 -32.19 2.41
N THR A 125 -0.09 -32.14 2.73
CA THR A 125 -0.76 -33.09 3.62
C THR A 125 -2.07 -33.52 2.97
N LEU A 126 -2.16 -34.84 2.77
CA LEU A 126 -3.28 -35.60 2.26
C LEU A 126 -4.64 -35.10 2.78
N GLU A 127 -5.51 -34.68 1.85
CA GLU A 127 -6.82 -35.27 1.57
C GLU A 127 -7.49 -34.39 0.50
N SER A 128 -8.13 -35.00 -0.49
CA SER A 128 -8.81 -34.29 -1.58
C SER A 128 -9.93 -33.40 -1.01
N ARG A 129 -9.63 -32.13 -0.70
CA ARG A 129 -10.65 -31.15 -0.38
C ARG A 129 -10.84 -30.22 -1.57
N ALA A 130 -12.11 -30.05 -1.95
CA ALA A 130 -12.55 -28.97 -2.79
C ALA A 130 -12.04 -27.63 -2.23
N THR A 131 -11.94 -26.62 -3.09
CA THR A 131 -11.55 -25.25 -2.76
C THR A 131 -12.19 -24.80 -1.43
N GLY A 132 -11.41 -24.78 -0.36
CA GLY A 132 -11.87 -24.36 0.97
C GLY A 132 -11.79 -22.85 1.12
N ARG A 133 -12.63 -22.28 1.98
CA ARG A 133 -12.58 -20.87 2.38
C ARG A 133 -12.09 -20.78 3.82
N LEU A 134 -11.29 -19.77 4.11
CA LEU A 134 -10.81 -19.42 5.44
C LEU A 134 -11.26 -18.01 5.80
N ILE A 135 -11.48 -17.77 7.09
CA ILE A 135 -11.62 -16.42 7.63
C ILE A 135 -10.28 -16.03 8.26
N LEU A 136 -9.76 -14.87 7.86
CA LEU A 136 -8.52 -14.31 8.39
C LEU A 136 -8.79 -13.05 9.20
N HIS A 137 -8.08 -12.91 10.31
CA HIS A 137 -7.93 -11.65 11.03
C HIS A 137 -6.73 -10.89 10.45
N ARG A 138 -7.00 -9.92 9.55
CA ARG A 138 -5.97 -9.28 8.71
C ARG A 138 -4.80 -8.69 9.52
N PRO A 139 -4.99 -7.87 10.57
CA PRO A 139 -3.87 -7.26 11.29
C PRO A 139 -2.96 -8.25 12.02
N PHE A 140 -3.49 -9.40 12.46
CA PHE A 140 -2.68 -10.43 13.12
C PHE A 140 -2.12 -11.45 12.13
N ASN A 141 -2.50 -11.36 10.85
CA ASN A 141 -2.22 -12.36 9.84
C ASN A 141 -2.51 -13.79 10.35
N ALA A 142 -3.69 -13.97 10.95
CA ALA A 142 -4.08 -15.19 11.65
C ALA A 142 -5.38 -15.75 11.08
N ARG A 143 -5.49 -17.08 11.02
CA ARG A 143 -6.73 -17.77 10.64
C ARG A 143 -7.63 -17.96 11.85
N MET A 144 -8.93 -17.83 11.59
CA MET A 144 -9.99 -18.17 12.54
C MET A 144 -10.20 -19.69 12.55
N PRO A 145 -10.76 -20.26 13.63
CA PRO A 145 -11.14 -21.66 13.65
C PRO A 145 -12.28 -21.93 12.69
N GLY A 146 -12.21 -23.08 12.02
CA GLY A 146 -13.23 -23.57 11.08
C GLY A 146 -12.70 -23.72 9.66
N ASP A 147 -13.13 -24.80 9.00
CA ASP A 147 -12.93 -25.03 7.58
C ASP A 147 -14.27 -24.80 6.87
N PHE A 148 -14.36 -23.75 6.05
CA PHE A 148 -15.62 -23.37 5.41
C PHE A 148 -15.63 -23.88 3.97
N GLN A 149 -16.53 -24.81 3.64
CA GLN A 149 -16.66 -25.33 2.27
C GLN A 149 -17.61 -24.47 1.45
N GLU A 150 -18.69 -23.98 2.06
CA GLU A 150 -19.69 -23.16 1.40
C GLU A 150 -19.58 -21.68 1.80
N GLU A 151 -20.00 -20.80 0.90
CA GLU A 151 -20.05 -19.36 1.20
C GLU A 151 -21.07 -19.04 2.29
N GLY A 152 -22.15 -19.83 2.39
CA GLY A 152 -23.16 -19.69 3.44
C GLY A 152 -22.60 -19.86 4.85
N ASP A 153 -21.68 -20.82 5.04
CA ASP A 153 -21.05 -21.05 6.34
C ASP A 153 -20.15 -19.89 6.75
N VAL A 154 -19.41 -19.31 5.80
CA VAL A 154 -18.61 -18.10 6.01
C VAL A 154 -19.52 -16.94 6.41
N LYS A 155 -20.65 -16.75 5.72
CA LYS A 155 -21.61 -15.69 6.04
C LYS A 155 -22.22 -15.87 7.43
N ALA A 156 -22.55 -17.10 7.82
CA ALA A 156 -23.04 -17.40 9.16
C ALA A 156 -21.99 -17.09 10.23
N ALA A 157 -20.73 -17.46 10.00
CA ALA A 157 -19.62 -17.15 10.88
C ALA A 157 -19.39 -15.63 11.01
N PHE A 158 -19.43 -14.90 9.89
CA PHE A 158 -19.37 -13.43 9.92
C PHE A 158 -20.53 -12.80 10.67
N ALA A 159 -21.75 -13.31 10.52
CA ALA A 159 -22.90 -12.77 11.26
C ALA A 159 -22.71 -12.93 12.77
N ASN A 160 -22.14 -14.05 13.23
CA ASN A 160 -21.78 -14.25 14.64
C ASN A 160 -20.67 -13.29 15.10
N LEU A 161 -19.58 -13.19 14.33
CA LEU A 161 -18.46 -12.29 14.63
C LEU A 161 -18.88 -10.81 14.64
N LEU A 162 -19.82 -10.42 13.76
CA LEU A 162 -20.30 -9.05 13.62
C LEU A 162 -20.85 -8.50 14.92
N VAL A 163 -21.56 -9.34 15.68
CA VAL A 163 -22.17 -8.96 16.96
C VAL A 163 -21.29 -9.29 18.18
N GLY A 164 -20.00 -9.57 17.95
CA GLY A 164 -19.03 -9.87 19.00
C GLY A 164 -19.05 -11.31 19.51
N GLY A 165 -19.67 -12.22 18.76
CA GLY A 165 -19.61 -13.65 19.06
C GLY A 165 -18.22 -14.25 18.84
N VAL A 166 -17.96 -15.37 19.50
CA VAL A 166 -16.71 -16.14 19.36
C VAL A 166 -16.97 -17.40 18.53
N LEU A 167 -16.10 -17.67 17.56
CA LEU A 167 -16.10 -18.93 16.82
C LEU A 167 -15.39 -20.02 17.63
N PRO A 168 -16.03 -21.16 17.87
CA PRO A 168 -15.46 -22.24 18.68
C PRO A 168 -14.32 -22.93 17.93
N GLY A 169 -13.27 -23.32 18.66
CA GLY A 169 -12.17 -24.11 18.13
C GLY A 169 -10.89 -23.95 18.93
N SER A 170 -9.75 -24.27 18.29
CA SER A 170 -8.41 -24.14 18.86
C SER A 170 -7.56 -23.18 18.03
N GLY A 171 -6.52 -22.63 18.65
CA GLY A 171 -5.58 -21.70 18.05
C GLY A 171 -4.30 -21.60 18.87
N ASP A 172 -3.28 -20.98 18.30
CA ASP A 172 -1.97 -20.79 18.95
C ASP A 172 -2.02 -19.69 20.01
N PHE A 173 -2.96 -18.74 19.86
CA PHE A 173 -3.17 -17.64 20.78
C PHE A 173 -4.65 -17.25 20.82
N THR A 174 -5.00 -16.42 21.80
CA THR A 174 -6.38 -15.92 21.98
C THR A 174 -6.41 -14.40 22.03
N TYR A 175 -7.36 -13.80 21.32
CA TYR A 175 -7.64 -12.36 21.40
C TYR A 175 -9.10 -12.14 21.75
N ARG A 176 -9.39 -11.42 22.85
CA ARG A 176 -10.77 -11.18 23.34
C ARG A 176 -11.64 -12.45 23.40
N GLY A 177 -11.03 -13.58 23.78
CA GLY A 177 -11.70 -14.88 23.86
C GLY A 177 -11.79 -15.64 22.52
N GLN A 178 -11.42 -15.04 21.39
CA GLN A 178 -11.36 -15.70 20.09
C GLN A 178 -10.03 -16.43 19.90
N PRO A 179 -10.01 -17.78 19.84
CA PRO A 179 -8.81 -18.52 19.47
C PRO A 179 -8.46 -18.29 17.99
N MET A 180 -7.17 -18.18 17.67
CA MET A 180 -6.64 -17.96 16.32
C MET A 180 -5.30 -18.66 16.12
N THR A 181 -4.97 -19.07 14.89
CA THR A 181 -3.66 -19.65 14.52
C THR A 181 -2.92 -18.68 13.60
N LEU A 182 -1.65 -18.42 13.86
CA LEU A 182 -0.84 -17.58 12.97
C LEU A 182 -0.62 -18.29 11.63
N ARG A 183 -0.67 -17.56 10.51
CA ARG A 183 -0.30 -18.12 9.20
C ARG A 183 1.20 -18.31 9.08
N ASP A 184 1.93 -17.31 9.52
CA ASP A 184 3.37 -17.27 9.50
C ASP A 184 3.86 -17.10 10.96
N PRO A 185 4.91 -17.81 11.38
CA PRO A 185 5.51 -17.54 12.68
C PRO A 185 6.02 -16.09 12.78
N LEU A 186 6.05 -15.57 14.01
CA LEU A 186 6.62 -14.27 14.34
C LEU A 186 7.85 -14.55 15.20
N ASP A 187 9.01 -14.69 14.56
CA ASP A 187 10.26 -15.02 15.25
C ASP A 187 11.47 -14.45 14.49
N LEU A 188 12.36 -13.78 15.23
CA LEU A 188 13.63 -13.29 14.72
C LEU A 188 14.58 -14.45 14.34
N ALA A 189 14.46 -15.61 15.00
CA ALA A 189 15.29 -16.77 14.72
C ALA A 189 15.02 -17.39 13.33
N LEU A 190 13.91 -17.01 12.68
CA LEU A 190 13.55 -17.45 11.33
C LEU A 190 14.04 -16.51 10.23
N LEU A 191 14.70 -15.41 10.60
CA LEU A 191 15.37 -14.56 9.61
C LEU A 191 16.48 -15.36 8.91
N PRO A 192 16.69 -15.14 7.60
CA PRO A 192 17.84 -15.70 6.92
C PRO A 192 19.14 -15.16 7.54
N ALA A 193 20.25 -15.82 7.23
CA ALA A 193 21.56 -15.33 7.68
C ALA A 193 21.78 -13.89 7.17
N ARG A 194 22.09 -12.99 8.10
CA ARG A 194 22.48 -11.62 7.77
C ARG A 194 23.83 -11.67 7.03
N PRO A 195 23.98 -11.02 5.87
CA PRO A 195 25.27 -10.97 5.19
C PRO A 195 26.32 -10.27 6.07
N GLU A 196 27.57 -10.73 5.99
CA GLU A 196 28.68 -10.10 6.68
C GLU A 196 28.99 -8.77 5.99
N ILE A 197 28.78 -7.66 6.71
CA ILE A 197 28.99 -6.30 6.22
C ILE A 197 30.12 -5.69 7.05
N PRO A 198 31.16 -5.10 6.42
CA PRO A 198 32.17 -4.34 7.14
C PRO A 198 31.51 -3.23 7.97
N GLU A 199 31.83 -3.14 9.26
CA GLU A 199 31.27 -2.10 10.12
C GLU A 199 31.67 -0.71 9.61
N GLY A 200 30.67 0.08 9.24
CA GLY A 200 30.81 1.47 8.84
C GLY A 200 30.28 2.45 9.91
N PRO A 201 30.64 3.75 9.83
CA PRO A 201 30.03 4.77 10.67
C PRO A 201 28.51 4.80 10.47
N ALA A 202 27.76 5.09 11.53
CA ALA A 202 26.30 5.19 11.46
C ALA A 202 25.86 6.22 10.40
N ALA A 203 24.87 5.85 9.58
CA ALA A 203 24.34 6.73 8.54
C ALA A 203 23.75 8.02 9.16
N GLU A 204 24.19 9.17 8.67
CA GLU A 204 23.60 10.47 9.00
C GLU A 204 22.39 10.71 8.10
N GLY A 205 21.20 10.26 8.52
CA GLY A 205 19.98 10.46 7.75
C GLY A 205 18.75 9.82 8.39
N TRP A 206 17.57 10.33 8.03
CA TRP A 206 16.32 9.65 8.37
C TRP A 206 16.10 8.48 7.41
N VAL A 207 15.99 7.26 7.95
CA VAL A 207 15.63 6.06 7.17
C VAL A 207 14.26 5.57 7.62
N TYR A 208 13.39 5.29 6.65
CA TYR A 208 12.08 4.73 6.94
C TYR A 208 12.21 3.33 7.56
N THR A 209 11.45 3.09 8.62
CA THR A 209 11.29 1.78 9.27
C THR A 209 9.81 1.57 9.54
N ALA A 210 9.31 0.36 9.34
CA ALA A 210 7.91 0.01 9.57
C ALA A 210 7.50 0.23 11.03
N LEU A 211 8.42 -0.03 11.97
CA LEU A 211 8.22 0.10 13.41
C LEU A 211 8.67 1.45 14.00
N GLY A 212 9.29 2.33 13.22
CA GLY A 212 9.87 3.59 13.72
C GLY A 212 8.87 4.45 14.49
N ASN A 213 7.69 4.66 13.88
CA ASN A 213 6.59 5.45 14.44
C ASN A 213 5.50 4.60 15.11
N VAL A 214 5.81 3.35 15.46
CA VAL A 214 4.87 2.44 16.14
C VAL A 214 5.35 2.24 17.58
N GLU A 215 4.39 2.24 18.49
CA GLU A 215 4.60 1.93 19.91
C GLU A 215 4.08 0.52 20.21
N PHE A 216 4.65 -0.10 21.24
CA PHE A 216 4.19 -1.39 21.71
C PHE A 216 2.82 -1.25 22.39
N GLU A 217 1.88 -2.14 22.03
CA GLU A 217 0.59 -2.27 22.70
C GLU A 217 0.40 -3.70 23.20
N ALA A 218 0.02 -3.84 24.46
CA ALA A 218 -0.28 -5.14 25.03
C ALA A 218 -1.63 -5.67 24.51
N GLY A 219 -1.72 -7.00 24.33
CA GLY A 219 -2.96 -7.67 23.91
C GLY A 219 -2.78 -8.73 22.82
N PHE A 220 -1.59 -8.80 22.20
CA PHE A 220 -1.24 -9.82 21.22
C PHE A 220 -0.11 -10.69 21.77
N GLU A 221 -0.47 -11.79 22.43
CA GLU A 221 0.46 -12.71 23.11
C GLU A 221 1.67 -13.16 22.27
N PRO A 222 1.54 -13.46 20.96
CA PRO A 222 2.68 -13.88 20.15
C PRO A 222 3.82 -12.87 20.05
N VAL A 223 3.60 -11.59 20.39
CA VAL A 223 4.63 -10.56 20.39
C VAL A 223 4.73 -9.93 21.77
N SER A 224 5.82 -10.26 22.48
CA SER A 224 6.19 -9.57 23.72
C SER A 224 6.81 -8.20 23.44
N GLU A 225 6.83 -7.32 24.42
CA GLU A 225 7.51 -6.01 24.33
C GLU A 225 9.01 -6.17 24.03
N VAL A 226 9.64 -7.19 24.61
CA VAL A 226 11.06 -7.52 24.36
C VAL A 226 11.26 -7.88 22.89
N MET A 227 10.40 -8.72 22.33
CA MET A 227 10.47 -9.10 20.92
C MET A 227 10.21 -7.88 20.00
N PHE A 228 9.20 -7.07 20.32
CA PHE A 228 8.89 -5.85 19.57
C PHE A 228 10.11 -4.92 19.50
N ASN A 229 10.74 -4.64 20.63
CA ASN A 229 11.92 -3.78 20.71
C ASN A 229 13.11 -4.39 19.96
N ALA A 230 13.33 -5.70 20.06
CA ALA A 230 14.39 -6.39 19.34
C ALA A 230 14.20 -6.32 17.80
N VAL A 231 12.96 -6.51 17.30
CA VAL A 231 12.67 -6.38 15.87
C VAL A 231 12.83 -4.93 15.42
N LYS A 232 12.35 -3.96 16.21
CA LYS A 232 12.48 -2.52 15.92
C LYS A 232 13.94 -2.09 15.81
N GLU A 233 14.78 -2.53 16.74
CA GLU A 233 16.22 -2.26 16.71
C GLU A 233 16.91 -2.96 15.53
N THR A 234 16.58 -4.22 15.27
CA THR A 234 17.15 -5.00 14.16
C THR A 234 16.80 -4.38 12.81
N GLU A 235 15.55 -3.96 12.62
CA GLU A 235 15.09 -3.26 11.41
C GLU A 235 15.83 -1.93 11.25
N ALA A 236 15.89 -1.11 12.31
CA ALA A 236 16.54 0.19 12.27
C ALA A 236 18.04 0.07 11.94
N LYS A 237 18.74 -0.89 12.57
CA LYS A 237 20.15 -1.17 12.28
C LYS A 237 20.32 -1.58 10.82
N TRP A 238 19.52 -2.55 10.35
CA TRP A 238 19.60 -3.04 8.98
C TRP A 238 19.35 -1.94 7.94
N ARG A 239 18.37 -1.07 8.18
CA ARG A 239 18.07 0.08 7.34
C ARG A 239 19.21 1.11 7.34
N GLY A 240 19.89 1.28 8.48
CA GLY A 240 21.13 2.05 8.55
C GLY A 240 22.25 1.45 7.71
N ASP A 241 22.40 0.11 7.73
CA ASP A 241 23.41 -0.59 6.93
C ASP A 241 23.16 -0.44 5.42
N ILE A 242 21.90 -0.53 4.98
CA ILE A 242 21.51 -0.26 3.57
C ILE A 242 21.92 1.16 3.17
N ALA A 243 21.54 2.16 3.98
CA ALA A 243 21.86 3.56 3.69
C ALA A 243 23.38 3.81 3.66
N HIS A 244 24.15 3.13 4.52
CA HIS A 244 25.60 3.20 4.51
C HIS A 244 26.20 2.60 3.23
N ALA A 245 25.78 1.39 2.85
CA ALA A 245 26.26 0.73 1.63
C ALA A 245 25.95 1.54 0.38
N ALA A 246 24.72 2.06 0.27
CA ALA A 246 24.31 2.95 -0.81
C ALA A 246 25.20 4.19 -0.90
N LYS A 247 25.40 4.88 0.23
CA LYS A 247 26.25 6.08 0.27
C LYS A 247 27.70 5.78 -0.12
N HIS A 248 28.30 4.71 0.41
CA HIS A 248 29.67 4.33 0.08
C HIS A 248 29.84 3.94 -1.39
N ALA A 249 28.89 3.20 -1.96
CA ALA A 249 28.85 2.86 -3.38
C ALA A 249 28.74 4.11 -4.25
N GLN A 250 27.82 5.03 -3.93
CA GLN A 250 27.58 6.28 -4.66
C GLN A 250 28.80 7.22 -4.60
N GLU A 251 29.40 7.43 -3.42
CA GLU A 251 30.58 8.29 -3.26
C GLU A 251 31.81 7.79 -4.05
N ARG A 252 31.85 6.48 -4.35
CA ARG A 252 32.96 5.82 -5.06
C ARG A 252 32.51 5.20 -6.38
N ALA A 253 31.42 5.69 -6.97
CA ALA A 253 30.87 5.12 -8.19
C ALA A 253 31.89 5.06 -9.33
N ALA A 254 32.78 6.06 -9.45
CA ALA A 254 33.85 6.07 -10.44
C ALA A 254 34.80 4.85 -10.34
N GLU A 255 35.08 4.34 -9.13
CA GLU A 255 35.91 3.15 -8.92
C GLU A 255 35.19 1.86 -9.31
N VAL A 256 33.86 1.83 -9.17
CA VAL A 256 33.03 0.71 -9.62
C VAL A 256 32.91 0.72 -11.15
N TRP A 257 32.70 1.90 -11.75
CA TRP A 257 32.71 2.09 -13.21
C TRP A 257 34.02 1.68 -13.85
N ALA A 258 35.16 1.95 -13.21
CA ALA A 258 36.47 1.50 -13.70
C ALA A 258 36.58 -0.02 -13.82
N GLN A 259 35.73 -0.78 -13.11
CA GLN A 259 35.70 -2.24 -13.13
C GLN A 259 34.66 -2.81 -14.11
N ALA A 260 33.84 -1.97 -14.78
CA ALA A 260 32.68 -2.38 -15.57
C ALA A 260 32.94 -3.52 -16.56
N ALA A 261 34.10 -3.54 -17.21
CA ALA A 261 34.50 -4.61 -18.15
C ALA A 261 34.55 -6.01 -17.52
N GLY A 262 34.73 -6.12 -16.21
CA GLY A 262 34.80 -7.38 -15.46
C GLY A 262 33.51 -7.78 -14.75
N LEU A 263 32.43 -6.97 -14.82
CA LEU A 263 31.21 -7.14 -14.01
C LEU A 263 30.16 -8.08 -14.63
N ARG A 264 30.52 -8.80 -15.71
CA ARG A 264 29.64 -9.73 -16.45
C ARG A 264 28.35 -9.08 -16.97
N LEU A 265 28.40 -7.78 -17.28
CA LEU A 265 27.23 -7.03 -17.77
C LEU A 265 26.73 -7.56 -19.11
N GLU A 266 27.60 -8.16 -19.93
CA GLU A 266 27.24 -8.80 -21.21
C GLU A 266 26.21 -9.91 -21.06
N THR A 267 26.07 -10.48 -19.85
CA THR A 267 25.03 -11.47 -19.57
C THR A 267 23.62 -10.90 -19.64
N LEU A 268 23.47 -9.57 -19.53
CA LEU A 268 22.19 -8.86 -19.60
C LEU A 268 21.65 -8.71 -21.02
N ASN A 269 22.47 -8.94 -22.05
CA ASN A 269 22.02 -8.89 -23.45
C ASN A 269 20.80 -9.78 -23.69
N ASP A 270 19.78 -9.22 -24.33
CA ASP A 270 18.65 -9.94 -24.88
C ASP A 270 18.64 -9.73 -26.40
N PRO A 271 18.68 -10.80 -27.22
CA PRO A 271 18.66 -10.67 -28.67
C PRO A 271 17.33 -10.14 -29.24
N THR A 272 16.29 -10.04 -28.41
CA THR A 272 15.00 -9.46 -28.80
C THR A 272 14.90 -7.96 -28.52
N ASP A 273 15.86 -7.39 -27.79
CA ASP A 273 15.91 -5.95 -27.57
C ASP A 273 16.38 -5.24 -28.85
N GLU A 274 15.56 -4.30 -29.32
CA GLU A 274 15.88 -3.42 -30.42
C GLU A 274 15.72 -1.96 -29.96
N VAL A 275 16.50 -1.04 -30.55
CA VAL A 275 16.26 0.39 -30.34
C VAL A 275 14.99 0.74 -31.13
N PRO A 276 13.93 1.22 -30.48
CA PRO A 276 12.71 1.58 -31.18
C PRO A 276 12.94 2.79 -32.09
N GLU A 277 12.17 2.93 -33.16
CA GLU A 277 12.32 4.01 -34.16
C GLU A 277 12.36 5.42 -33.52
N TYR A 278 11.59 5.64 -32.44
CA TYR A 278 11.56 6.92 -31.73
C TYR A 278 12.80 7.21 -30.89
N GLY A 279 13.62 6.20 -30.58
CA GLY A 279 14.85 6.30 -29.80
C GLY A 279 16.13 6.38 -30.65
N GLU A 280 16.04 6.22 -31.98
CA GLU A 280 17.20 6.16 -32.87
C GLU A 280 18.03 7.46 -32.90
N GLU A 281 17.40 8.62 -32.69
CA GLU A 281 18.10 9.92 -32.67
C GLU A 281 18.86 10.17 -31.35
N GLU A 282 18.33 9.67 -30.25
CA GLU A 282 18.86 9.89 -28.90
C GLU A 282 19.89 8.83 -28.50
N PHE A 283 19.74 7.61 -29.03
CA PHE A 283 20.61 6.49 -28.69
C PHE A 283 22.11 6.73 -28.93
N PRO A 284 22.57 7.34 -30.04
CA PRO A 284 23.99 7.62 -30.24
C PRO A 284 24.58 8.51 -29.13
N GLN A 285 23.78 9.43 -28.58
CA GLN A 285 24.18 10.28 -27.47
C GLN A 285 24.27 9.45 -26.18
N LEU A 286 23.30 8.57 -25.93
CA LEU A 286 23.34 7.63 -24.80
C LEU A 286 24.59 6.75 -24.85
N ARG A 287 24.88 6.14 -26.01
CA ARG A 287 26.07 5.29 -26.19
C ARG A 287 27.37 6.05 -25.92
N ALA A 288 27.45 7.32 -26.31
CA ALA A 288 28.62 8.17 -26.04
C ALA A 288 28.81 8.47 -24.54
N LEU A 289 27.73 8.46 -23.75
CA LEU A 289 27.76 8.71 -22.29
C LEU A 289 28.14 7.45 -21.47
N TYR A 290 28.04 6.26 -22.07
CA TYR A 290 28.38 4.98 -21.43
C TYR A 290 29.39 4.16 -22.26
N PRO A 291 30.58 4.70 -22.55
CA PRO A 291 31.59 3.99 -23.33
C PRO A 291 32.07 2.69 -22.65
N GLU A 292 31.99 2.62 -21.32
CA GLU A 292 32.35 1.43 -20.54
C GLU A 292 31.41 0.25 -20.83
N LEU A 293 30.19 0.51 -21.31
CA LEU A 293 29.15 -0.49 -21.58
C LEU A 293 29.18 -1.04 -23.01
N SER A 294 30.33 -0.98 -23.69
CA SER A 294 30.49 -1.45 -25.07
C SER A 294 30.19 -2.95 -25.27
N MET A 295 30.14 -3.74 -24.20
CA MET A 295 29.75 -5.15 -24.24
C MET A 295 28.23 -5.38 -24.35
N LEU A 296 27.42 -4.35 -24.07
CA LEU A 296 25.96 -4.41 -24.24
C LEU A 296 25.58 -4.06 -25.68
N SER A 297 24.60 -4.78 -26.24
CA SER A 297 23.96 -4.44 -27.50
C SER A 297 23.28 -3.07 -27.42
N ASP A 298 23.07 -2.42 -28.56
CA ASP A 298 22.41 -1.12 -28.61
C ASP A 298 20.98 -1.19 -28.06
N GLY A 299 20.22 -2.21 -28.47
CA GLY A 299 18.86 -2.45 -27.99
C GLY A 299 18.81 -2.68 -26.48
N THR A 300 19.69 -3.52 -25.93
CA THR A 300 19.69 -3.80 -24.49
C THR A 300 20.11 -2.58 -23.67
N LEU A 301 21.10 -1.80 -24.12
CA LEU A 301 21.48 -0.57 -23.42
C LEU A 301 20.30 0.42 -23.39
N TYR A 302 19.62 0.61 -24.52
CA TYR A 302 18.45 1.48 -24.60
C TYR A 302 17.32 0.98 -23.69
N SER A 303 16.94 -0.29 -23.81
CA SER A 303 15.85 -0.92 -23.04
C SER A 303 16.09 -0.83 -21.54
N LEU A 304 17.29 -1.18 -21.07
CA LEU A 304 17.62 -1.11 -19.65
C LEU A 304 17.66 0.33 -19.12
N PHE A 305 18.15 1.29 -19.92
CA PHE A 305 18.19 2.69 -19.52
C PHE A 305 16.79 3.32 -19.49
N ASP A 306 15.94 2.99 -20.46
CA ASP A 306 14.54 3.45 -20.51
C ASP A 306 13.75 2.98 -19.30
N VAL A 307 13.85 1.68 -18.97
CA VAL A 307 13.23 1.11 -17.77
C VAL A 307 13.79 1.77 -16.51
N PHE A 308 15.10 1.99 -16.43
CA PHE A 308 15.72 2.68 -15.29
C PHE A 308 15.19 4.12 -15.11
N GLN A 309 15.11 4.91 -16.17
CA GLN A 309 14.60 6.28 -16.11
C GLN A 309 13.10 6.33 -15.77
N MET A 310 12.31 5.45 -16.38
CA MET A 310 10.87 5.37 -16.14
C MET A 310 10.57 4.91 -14.71
N GLU A 311 11.25 3.88 -14.22
CA GLU A 311 10.85 3.19 -13.00
C GLU A 311 11.64 3.64 -11.75
N CYS A 312 12.93 3.98 -11.88
CA CYS A 312 13.73 4.48 -10.75
C CYS A 312 13.63 6.00 -10.58
N HIS A 313 13.43 6.75 -11.67
CA HIS A 313 13.36 8.22 -11.65
C HIS A 313 11.96 8.79 -11.92
N PHE A 314 10.99 7.94 -12.30
CA PHE A 314 9.63 8.36 -12.64
C PHE A 314 9.58 9.40 -13.77
N ILE A 315 10.52 9.32 -14.72
CA ILE A 315 10.62 10.23 -15.87
C ILE A 315 10.03 9.54 -17.10
N ASN A 316 8.93 10.09 -17.62
CA ASN A 316 8.37 9.67 -18.92
C ASN A 316 8.99 10.48 -20.05
N GLY A 317 9.66 9.82 -21.01
CA GLY A 317 10.35 10.47 -22.12
C GLY A 317 11.65 11.15 -21.66
N TRP A 318 12.63 10.34 -21.29
CA TRP A 318 13.96 10.80 -20.87
C TRP A 318 14.77 11.31 -22.08
N ALA A 319 15.79 12.11 -21.80
CA ALA A 319 16.81 12.51 -22.77
C ALA A 319 18.16 11.95 -22.32
N ALA A 320 19.05 11.66 -23.27
CA ALA A 320 20.34 11.02 -22.97
C ALA A 320 21.14 11.78 -21.91
N ASN A 321 21.34 11.16 -20.75
CA ASN A 321 22.10 11.69 -19.62
C ASN A 321 23.01 10.62 -19.00
N ARG A 322 24.09 11.07 -18.37
CA ARG A 322 24.93 10.22 -17.54
C ARG A 322 24.35 10.21 -16.13
N ASP A 323 24.07 9.01 -15.64
CA ASP A 323 23.64 8.71 -14.29
C ASP A 323 24.48 7.55 -13.77
N ASP A 324 25.24 7.79 -12.71
CA ASP A 324 26.11 6.75 -12.16
C ASP A 324 25.32 5.67 -11.40
N ASP A 325 24.09 5.97 -10.95
CA ASP A 325 23.20 5.00 -10.32
C ASP A 325 22.73 3.91 -11.29
N PHE A 326 22.82 4.17 -12.60
CA PHE A 326 22.49 3.19 -13.62
C PHE A 326 23.36 1.94 -13.51
N LEU A 327 24.65 2.08 -13.11
CA LEU A 327 25.51 0.91 -12.91
C LEU A 327 25.02 0.01 -11.78
N PHE A 328 24.52 0.60 -10.69
CA PHE A 328 23.99 -0.18 -9.58
C PHE A 328 22.74 -0.94 -10.03
N TYR A 329 21.82 -0.27 -10.74
CA TYR A 329 20.68 -0.96 -11.36
C TYR A 329 21.12 -2.16 -12.22
N LEU A 330 22.12 -2.00 -13.09
CA LEU A 330 22.65 -3.08 -13.92
C LEU A 330 23.24 -4.22 -13.09
N LEU A 331 24.02 -3.90 -12.04
CA LEU A 331 24.59 -4.90 -11.13
C LEU A 331 23.49 -5.71 -10.41
N GLY A 332 22.40 -5.06 -10.01
CA GLY A 332 21.23 -5.73 -9.47
C GLY A 332 20.58 -6.72 -10.43
N LYS A 333 20.47 -6.34 -11.71
CA LYS A 333 19.97 -7.24 -12.78
C LYS A 333 20.93 -8.40 -13.07
N VAL A 334 22.24 -8.21 -12.90
CA VAL A 334 23.21 -9.31 -12.99
C VAL A 334 23.06 -10.28 -11.81
N ALA A 335 22.78 -9.76 -10.61
CA ALA A 335 22.57 -10.57 -9.41
C ALA A 335 21.31 -11.44 -9.51
N ASP A 336 20.19 -10.84 -9.96
CA ASP A 336 18.97 -11.54 -10.37
C ASP A 336 18.20 -10.70 -11.40
N ARG A 337 17.98 -11.25 -12.60
CA ARG A 337 17.25 -10.57 -13.69
C ARG A 337 15.79 -10.30 -13.34
N LYS A 338 15.22 -11.05 -12.37
CA LYS A 338 13.83 -10.91 -11.93
C LYS A 338 13.63 -9.82 -10.89
N ASN A 339 14.69 -9.22 -10.36
CA ASN A 339 14.57 -8.08 -9.46
C ASN A 339 13.75 -6.99 -10.14
N ASP A 340 12.75 -6.46 -9.44
CA ASP A 340 12.09 -5.23 -9.87
C ASP A 340 13.07 -4.04 -9.82
N HIS A 341 12.63 -2.88 -10.27
CA HIS A 341 13.49 -1.71 -10.44
C HIS A 341 14.14 -1.23 -9.14
N ASP A 342 13.34 -1.03 -8.08
CA ASP A 342 13.81 -0.54 -6.79
C ASP A 342 14.72 -1.57 -6.13
N THR A 343 14.33 -2.84 -6.19
CA THR A 343 15.14 -3.95 -5.65
C THR A 343 16.46 -4.09 -6.42
N ALA A 344 16.45 -3.93 -7.76
CA ALA A 344 17.66 -4.03 -8.55
C ALA A 344 18.69 -2.96 -8.16
N LYS A 345 18.26 -1.70 -7.99
CA LYS A 345 19.18 -0.65 -7.54
C LYS A 345 19.75 -0.94 -6.15
N GLU A 346 18.90 -1.25 -5.16
CA GLU A 346 19.36 -1.55 -3.78
C GLU A 346 20.32 -2.75 -3.74
N VAL A 347 20.00 -3.83 -4.46
CA VAL A 347 20.89 -5.00 -4.59
C VAL A 347 22.20 -4.61 -5.25
N GLY A 348 22.16 -3.80 -6.30
CA GLY A 348 23.33 -3.28 -6.99
C GLY A 348 24.28 -2.48 -6.12
N GLU A 349 23.73 -1.65 -5.24
CA GLU A 349 24.49 -0.88 -4.26
C GLU A 349 25.23 -1.80 -3.26
N TRP A 350 24.58 -2.89 -2.82
CA TRP A 350 25.25 -3.93 -2.02
C TRP A 350 26.38 -4.64 -2.76
N VAL A 351 26.15 -4.98 -4.03
CA VAL A 351 27.18 -5.60 -4.88
C VAL A 351 28.37 -4.66 -5.04
N ALA A 352 28.10 -3.39 -5.35
CA ALA A 352 29.12 -2.36 -5.51
C ALA A 352 29.92 -2.14 -4.21
N ASP A 353 29.24 -2.03 -3.07
CA ASP A 353 29.88 -1.90 -1.76
C ASP A 353 30.83 -3.07 -1.47
N ALA A 354 30.38 -4.31 -1.72
CA ALA A 354 31.21 -5.50 -1.53
C ALA A 354 32.45 -5.52 -2.45
N LEU A 355 32.29 -5.10 -3.72
CA LEU A 355 33.42 -4.97 -4.66
C LEU A 355 34.44 -3.93 -4.18
N LEU A 356 33.98 -2.79 -3.66
CA LEU A 356 34.84 -1.73 -3.12
C LEU A 356 35.61 -2.18 -1.87
N HIS A 357 35.11 -3.19 -1.16
CA HIS A 357 35.80 -3.87 -0.05
C HIS A 357 36.69 -5.05 -0.50
N GLY A 358 36.85 -5.26 -1.81
CA GLY A 358 37.76 -6.26 -2.37
C GLY A 358 37.17 -7.67 -2.52
N ALA A 359 35.84 -7.82 -2.42
CA ALA A 359 35.19 -9.10 -2.73
C ALA A 359 35.37 -9.46 -4.21
N THR A 360 35.38 -10.77 -4.51
CA THR A 360 35.25 -11.23 -5.90
C THR A 360 33.83 -10.96 -6.40
N LEU A 361 33.64 -10.86 -7.73
CA LEU A 361 32.32 -10.61 -8.30
C LEU A 361 31.27 -11.64 -7.85
N ASP A 362 31.59 -12.94 -7.88
CA ASP A 362 30.63 -13.98 -7.46
C ASP A 362 30.24 -13.84 -5.97
N ALA A 363 31.20 -13.46 -5.12
CA ALA A 363 30.92 -13.20 -3.71
C ALA A 363 30.07 -11.93 -3.51
N ALA A 364 30.38 -10.86 -4.24
CA ALA A 364 29.61 -9.61 -4.20
C ALA A 364 28.16 -9.82 -4.67
N LEU A 365 27.94 -10.58 -5.74
CA LEU A 365 26.60 -10.95 -6.22
C LEU A 365 25.82 -11.76 -5.18
N GLU A 366 26.48 -12.68 -4.46
CA GLU A 366 25.80 -13.44 -3.39
C GLU A 366 25.51 -12.57 -2.15
N ILE A 367 26.37 -11.61 -1.82
CA ILE A 367 26.09 -10.61 -0.78
C ILE A 367 24.84 -9.82 -1.14
N GLY A 368 24.75 -9.29 -2.37
CA GLY A 368 23.58 -8.56 -2.84
C GLY A 368 22.29 -9.39 -2.74
N ARG A 369 22.30 -10.64 -3.23
CA ARG A 369 21.14 -11.56 -3.10
C ARG A 369 20.79 -11.87 -1.65
N SER A 370 21.78 -12.06 -0.79
CA SER A 370 21.56 -12.35 0.63
C SER A 370 21.01 -11.14 1.37
N ALA A 371 21.48 -9.93 1.03
CA ALA A 371 20.98 -8.68 1.57
C ALA A 371 19.52 -8.46 1.22
N ASP A 372 19.11 -8.69 -0.03
CA ASP A 372 17.70 -8.60 -0.43
C ASP A 372 16.82 -9.61 0.30
N ARG A 373 17.20 -10.89 0.34
CA ARG A 373 16.46 -11.91 1.11
C ARG A 373 16.29 -11.51 2.58
N TYR A 374 17.34 -10.98 3.19
CA TYR A 374 17.29 -10.49 4.57
C TYR A 374 16.38 -9.27 4.71
N ASN A 375 16.50 -8.29 3.82
CA ASN A 375 15.68 -7.07 3.77
C ASN A 375 14.20 -7.39 3.67
N GLN A 376 13.82 -8.29 2.76
CA GLN A 376 12.44 -8.75 2.60
C GLN A 376 11.94 -9.47 3.86
N ALA A 377 12.77 -10.34 4.46
CA ALA A 377 12.38 -11.10 5.65
C ALA A 377 12.17 -10.20 6.88
N ILE A 378 13.11 -9.29 7.18
CA ILE A 378 12.97 -8.35 8.31
C ILE A 378 11.85 -7.36 8.06
N GLY A 379 11.70 -6.86 6.81
CA GLY A 379 10.61 -5.98 6.43
C GLY A 379 9.25 -6.64 6.60
N LYS A 380 9.07 -7.87 6.11
CA LYS A 380 7.83 -8.65 6.28
C LYS A 380 7.50 -8.86 7.77
N LEU A 381 8.50 -9.21 8.59
CA LEU A 381 8.31 -9.39 10.03
C LEU A 381 7.90 -8.07 10.71
N ALA A 382 8.63 -6.98 10.44
CA ALA A 382 8.38 -5.68 11.03
C ALA A 382 7.01 -5.12 10.64
N HIS A 383 6.61 -5.21 9.37
CA HIS A 383 5.28 -4.79 8.91
C HIS A 383 4.15 -5.56 9.59
N ARG A 384 4.27 -6.88 9.73
CA ARG A 384 3.26 -7.70 10.40
C ARG A 384 3.10 -7.33 11.88
N ILE A 385 4.20 -7.08 12.58
CA ILE A 385 4.16 -6.60 13.96
C ILE A 385 3.55 -5.19 14.01
N ALA A 386 3.95 -4.30 13.10
CA ALA A 386 3.43 -2.94 13.03
C ALA A 386 1.91 -2.91 12.83
N ASP A 387 1.39 -3.75 11.94
CA ASP A 387 -0.05 -3.86 11.67
C ASP A 387 -0.82 -4.38 12.88
N ALA A 388 -0.29 -5.38 13.58
CA ALA A 388 -0.85 -5.88 14.83
C ALA A 388 -0.92 -4.78 15.91
N MET A 389 0.17 -4.06 16.11
CA MET A 389 0.26 -2.99 17.12
C MET A 389 -0.64 -1.79 16.80
N ARG A 390 -0.70 -1.37 15.52
CA ARG A 390 -1.62 -0.30 15.08
C ARG A 390 -3.07 -0.70 15.32
N PHE A 391 -3.42 -1.94 15.00
CA PHE A 391 -4.76 -2.46 15.26
C PHE A 391 -5.08 -2.44 16.76
N LEU A 392 -4.17 -2.90 17.63
CA LEU A 392 -4.39 -2.86 19.08
C LEU A 392 -4.57 -1.42 19.59
N ALA A 393 -3.75 -0.48 19.11
CA ALA A 393 -3.83 0.94 19.48
C ALA A 393 -5.18 1.57 19.08
N GLU A 394 -5.73 1.18 17.93
CA GLU A 394 -7.05 1.61 17.46
C GLU A 394 -8.18 0.92 18.23
N ASP A 395 -8.12 -0.40 18.38
CA ASP A 395 -9.17 -1.21 18.98
C ASP A 395 -9.33 -0.97 20.49
N LYS A 396 -8.25 -0.57 21.18
CA LYS A 396 -8.29 -0.12 22.59
C LYS A 396 -9.08 1.19 22.77
N LYS A 397 -9.17 2.01 21.72
CA LYS A 397 -9.95 3.26 21.71
C LYS A 397 -11.39 3.05 21.24
N ALA A 398 -11.71 1.88 20.68
CA ALA A 398 -13.04 1.57 20.19
C ALA A 398 -14.02 1.40 21.36
N THR A 399 -15.13 2.14 21.31
CA THR A 399 -16.20 2.10 22.32
C THR A 399 -17.39 1.24 21.91
N ASP A 400 -17.44 0.82 20.64
CA ASP A 400 -18.50 0.01 20.07
C ASP A 400 -17.98 -0.85 18.91
N LEU A 401 -18.83 -1.75 18.42
CA LEU A 401 -18.54 -2.59 17.25
C LEU A 401 -19.02 -1.86 16.00
N ARG A 402 -18.08 -1.21 15.31
CA ARG A 402 -18.35 -0.49 14.06
C ARG A 402 -17.39 -0.90 12.95
N GLY A 403 -17.84 -0.69 11.72
CA GLY A 403 -16.99 -0.85 10.54
C GLY A 403 -16.12 0.37 10.30
N ARG A 404 -15.41 0.37 9.16
CA ARG A 404 -14.56 1.50 8.74
C ARG A 404 -15.40 2.78 8.57
N THR A 405 -14.79 3.92 8.87
CA THR A 405 -15.34 5.25 8.55
C THR A 405 -15.69 5.35 7.07
N ILE A 406 -16.80 6.01 6.73
CA ILE A 406 -17.16 6.23 5.34
C ILE A 406 -16.17 7.22 4.73
N THR A 407 -15.47 6.80 3.67
CA THR A 407 -14.54 7.61 2.89
C THR A 407 -14.96 7.64 1.43
N THR A 408 -14.88 8.80 0.80
CA THR A 408 -15.17 8.98 -0.64
C THR A 408 -13.88 9.23 -1.43
N MET A 409 -13.96 9.18 -2.77
CA MET A 409 -12.85 9.61 -3.61
C MET A 409 -12.49 11.08 -3.34
N GLY A 410 -13.50 11.92 -3.11
CA GLY A 410 -13.32 13.32 -2.73
C GLY A 410 -12.49 13.52 -1.45
N ASP A 411 -12.63 12.64 -0.45
CA ASP A 411 -11.78 12.67 0.74
C ASP A 411 -10.34 12.31 0.43
N THR A 412 -10.13 11.29 -0.40
CA THR A 412 -8.79 10.83 -0.79
C THR A 412 -8.04 11.95 -1.50
N PHE A 413 -8.68 12.65 -2.44
CA PHE A 413 -8.11 13.85 -3.08
C PHE A 413 -7.91 15.01 -2.11
N ARG A 414 -8.81 15.22 -1.13
CA ARG A 414 -8.63 16.25 -0.09
C ARG A 414 -7.43 15.95 0.81
N ILE A 415 -7.19 14.68 1.12
CA ILE A 415 -6.01 14.23 1.87
C ILE A 415 -4.76 14.44 1.00
N GLY A 416 -4.74 13.93 -0.25
CA GLY A 416 -3.61 14.09 -1.17
C GLY A 416 -3.20 15.55 -1.40
N ARG A 417 -4.18 16.47 -1.49
CA ARG A 417 -3.92 17.91 -1.59
C ARG A 417 -3.14 18.49 -0.40
N LYS A 418 -3.20 17.89 0.79
CA LYS A 418 -2.41 18.34 1.95
C LYS A 418 -0.95 17.93 1.87
N TYR A 419 -0.63 16.91 1.09
CA TYR A 419 0.70 16.32 1.03
C TYR A 419 1.48 16.69 -0.23
N ASN A 420 0.84 17.19 -1.31
CA ASN A 420 1.55 17.45 -2.58
C ASN A 420 0.96 18.52 -3.52
N ALA A 421 0.26 19.56 -3.02
CA ALA A 421 -0.27 20.61 -3.89
C ALA A 421 0.63 21.86 -3.93
N THR A 422 1.49 21.97 -4.93
CA THR A 422 1.99 23.27 -5.40
C THR A 422 0.86 23.92 -6.21
N ALA A 423 0.37 25.08 -5.78
CA ALA A 423 -0.73 25.75 -6.46
C ALA A 423 -0.32 26.13 -7.90
N MET A 424 -0.97 25.55 -8.92
CA MET A 424 -0.88 26.06 -10.29
C MET A 424 -1.73 27.33 -10.39
N VAL A 425 -1.07 28.47 -10.60
CA VAL A 425 -1.74 29.72 -10.96
C VAL A 425 -1.95 29.71 -12.46
N VAL A 426 -3.21 29.65 -12.90
CA VAL A 426 -3.57 29.83 -14.31
C VAL A 426 -4.03 31.27 -14.51
N GLU A 427 -3.25 32.04 -15.26
CA GLU A 427 -3.68 33.37 -15.71
C GLU A 427 -4.55 33.22 -16.96
N GLN A 428 -5.87 33.38 -16.81
CA GLN A 428 -6.76 33.51 -17.95
C GLN A 428 -6.72 34.96 -18.45
N LYS A 429 -6.11 35.19 -19.61
CA LYS A 429 -6.28 36.47 -20.32
C LYS A 429 -7.70 36.52 -20.87
N LEU A 430 -8.53 37.39 -20.31
CA LEU A 430 -9.82 37.73 -20.90
C LEU A 430 -9.58 38.39 -22.26
N PRO A 431 -10.32 37.99 -23.33
CA PRO A 431 -10.28 38.71 -24.59
C PRO A 431 -10.80 40.14 -24.38
N PHE A 432 -10.07 41.10 -24.94
CA PHE A 432 -10.43 42.52 -24.95
C PHE A 432 -11.71 42.79 -25.74
#